data_AF-A0A7C9BCK5-F1
#
_entry.id   AF-A0A7C9BCK5-F1
#
_cell.length_a   1.000
_cell.length_b   1.000
_cell.length_c   1.000
_cell.angle_alpha   90.00
_cell.angle_beta   90.00
_cell.angle_gamma   90.00
#
_symmetry.space_group_name_H-M   'P 1'
#
loop_
_entity.id
_entity.type
_entity.pdbx_description
1 polymer ?
#
loop_
_entity_poly.entity_id
_entity_poly.type
_entity_poly.pdbx_seq_one_letter_code
_entity_poly.pdbx_strand_id
1 'polypeptide(L)'
;MDLTYSSQRKEKFKKASHILASAIILSHAYGNYESGHSSYMYFAIAGVVFLSIALFHHPLKLKFPWIDTCFFLIEALLSFIIAYEYFHMGKKGIPFMYLLAGFFQLSAIYFFTRRLKRM
;
A
#
# COMPACT_ATOMS: atom_id res chain seq x y z
N MET A 1 13.01 -13.32 26.88
CA MET A 1 12.16 -12.31 26.22
C MET A 1 11.52 -13.00 25.03
N ASP A 2 10.26 -13.40 25.19
CA ASP A 2 9.61 -14.46 24.42
C ASP A 2 9.46 -14.15 22.93
N LEU A 3 9.78 -15.15 22.10
CA LEU A 3 9.67 -15.11 20.63
C LEU A 3 8.25 -14.74 20.15
N THR A 4 7.22 -15.07 20.95
CA THR A 4 5.80 -14.75 20.76
C THR A 4 5.50 -13.25 20.85
N TYR A 5 6.19 -12.50 21.72
CA TYR A 5 5.96 -11.05 21.84
C TYR A 5 6.47 -10.29 20.61
N SER A 6 7.54 -10.79 19.99
CA SER A 6 8.13 -10.20 18.78
C SER A 6 7.25 -10.35 17.54
N SER A 7 6.48 -11.45 17.43
CA SER A 7 5.62 -11.70 16.27
C SER A 7 4.39 -10.78 16.28
N GLN A 8 3.75 -10.62 17.44
CA GLN A 8 2.59 -9.74 17.60
C GLN A 8 2.94 -8.26 17.38
N ARG A 9 4.11 -7.80 17.84
CA ARG A 9 4.55 -6.41 17.58
C ARG A 9 4.80 -6.17 16.08
N LYS A 10 5.46 -7.10 15.39
CA LYS A 10 5.70 -7.01 13.93
C LYS A 10 4.39 -7.00 13.14
N GLU A 11 3.40 -7.78 13.58
CA GLU A 11 2.08 -7.82 12.97
C GLU A 11 1.30 -6.51 13.17
N LYS A 12 1.30 -5.95 14.38
CA LYS A 12 0.72 -4.63 14.65
C LYS A 12 1.36 -3.55 13.77
N PHE A 13 2.68 -3.61 13.56
CA PHE A 13 3.39 -2.65 12.72
C PHE A 13 2.99 -2.76 11.23
N LYS A 14 2.83 -3.98 10.72
CA LYS A 14 2.32 -4.21 9.36
C LYS A 14 0.90 -3.71 9.16
N LYS A 15 0.03 -3.99 10.14
CA LYS A 15 -1.34 -3.48 10.11
C LYS A 15 -1.35 -1.94 10.11
N ALA A 16 -0.52 -1.33 10.97
CA ALA A 16 -0.39 0.12 11.04
C ALA A 16 0.12 0.71 9.71
N SER A 17 1.09 0.08 9.03
CA SER A 17 1.58 0.57 7.75
C SER A 17 0.51 0.56 6.66
N HIS A 18 -0.33 -0.48 6.59
CA HIS A 18 -1.42 -0.54 5.60
C HIS A 18 -2.55 0.46 5.92
N ILE A 19 -2.86 0.69 7.20
CA ILE A 19 -3.81 1.73 7.60
C ILE A 19 -3.27 3.11 7.23
N LEU A 20 -1.98 3.38 7.50
CA LEU A 20 -1.34 4.64 7.13
C LEU A 20 -1.33 4.84 5.60
N ALA A 21 -1.03 3.81 4.84
CA ALA A 21 -1.11 3.85 3.38
C ALA A 21 -2.53 4.18 2.90
N SER A 22 -3.55 3.54 3.49
CA SER A 22 -4.96 3.83 3.20
C SER A 22 -5.31 5.29 3.49
N ALA A 23 -4.85 5.82 4.63
CA ALA A 23 -5.05 7.22 4.99
C ALA A 23 -4.39 8.17 3.99
N ILE A 24 -3.17 7.87 3.52
CA ILE A 24 -2.49 8.68 2.50
C ILE A 24 -3.27 8.68 1.18
N ILE A 25 -3.78 7.51 0.74
CA ILE A 25 -4.58 7.38 -0.48
C ILE A 25 -5.88 8.20 -0.36
N LEU A 26 -6.56 8.13 0.79
CA LEU A 26 -7.78 8.91 1.04
C LEU A 26 -7.49 10.41 1.09
N SER A 27 -6.38 10.84 1.69
CA SER A 27 -5.94 12.24 1.66
C SER A 27 -5.64 12.70 0.23
N HIS A 28 -5.04 11.86 -0.60
CA HIS A 28 -4.83 12.15 -2.03
C HIS A 28 -6.15 12.27 -2.79
N ALA A 29 -7.11 11.39 -2.50
CA ALA A 29 -8.47 11.48 -3.05
C ALA A 29 -9.15 12.82 -2.67
N TYR A 30 -9.04 13.22 -1.40
CA TYR A 30 -9.58 14.49 -0.92
C TYR A 30 -8.93 15.68 -1.61
N GLY A 31 -7.59 15.69 -1.75
CA GLY A 31 -6.88 16.75 -2.48
C GLY A 31 -7.28 16.84 -3.96
N ASN A 32 -7.50 15.70 -4.62
CA ASN A 32 -8.01 15.66 -6.00
C ASN A 32 -9.46 16.16 -6.10
N TYR A 33 -10.30 15.89 -5.10
CA TYR A 33 -11.66 16.43 -5.02
C TYR A 33 -11.66 17.96 -4.94
N GLU A 34 -10.85 18.54 -4.05
CA GLU A 34 -10.72 20.00 -3.92
C GLU A 34 -10.14 20.65 -5.18
N SER A 35 -9.25 19.95 -5.88
CA SER A 35 -8.63 20.42 -7.13
C SER A 35 -9.53 20.25 -8.36
N GLY A 36 -10.73 19.68 -8.21
CA GLY A 36 -11.68 19.43 -9.30
C GLY A 36 -11.25 18.32 -10.26
N HIS A 37 -10.29 17.46 -9.87
CA HIS A 37 -9.81 16.36 -10.69
C HIS A 37 -10.75 15.15 -10.59
N SER A 38 -11.31 14.69 -11.71
CA SER A 38 -12.27 13.59 -11.75
C SER A 38 -11.73 12.24 -11.24
N SER A 39 -10.42 12.10 -11.09
CA SER A 39 -9.78 10.88 -10.58
C SER A 39 -10.02 10.64 -9.08
N TYR A 40 -10.55 11.63 -8.34
CA TYR A 40 -10.79 11.52 -6.89
C TYR A 40 -11.65 10.30 -6.50
N MET A 41 -12.65 9.95 -7.32
CA MET A 41 -13.50 8.77 -7.06
C MET A 41 -12.71 7.47 -7.07
N TYR A 42 -11.76 7.30 -8.00
CA TYR A 42 -10.95 6.09 -8.09
C TYR A 42 -10.06 5.93 -6.87
N PHE A 43 -9.42 7.02 -6.41
CA PHE A 43 -8.60 6.98 -5.19
C PHE A 43 -9.43 6.82 -3.93
N ALA A 44 -10.63 7.42 -3.86
CA ALA A 44 -11.52 7.25 -2.72
C ALA A 44 -11.96 5.78 -2.57
N ILE A 45 -12.41 5.16 -3.67
CA ILE A 45 -12.78 3.75 -3.70
C ILE A 45 -11.57 2.88 -3.35
N ALA A 46 -10.41 3.13 -3.98
CA ALA A 46 -9.19 2.40 -3.70
C ALA A 46 -8.80 2.50 -2.21
N GLY A 47 -8.86 3.69 -1.62
CA GLY A 47 -8.56 3.93 -0.21
C GLY A 47 -9.51 3.22 0.74
N VAL A 48 -10.82 3.24 0.48
CA VAL A 48 -11.82 2.53 1.30
C VAL A 48 -11.66 1.01 1.20
N VAL A 49 -11.44 0.50 -0.01
CA VAL A 49 -11.19 -0.94 -0.23
C VAL A 49 -9.90 -1.34 0.50
N PHE A 50 -8.82 -0.59 0.33
CA PHE A 50 -7.53 -0.90 0.95
C PHE A 50 -7.61 -0.84 2.48
N LEU A 51 -8.32 0.14 3.04
CA LEU A 51 -8.56 0.25 4.47
C LEU A 51 -9.33 -0.96 5.00
N SER A 52 -10.37 -1.38 4.28
CA SER A 52 -11.16 -2.55 4.64
C SER A 52 -10.29 -3.81 4.68
N ILE A 53 -9.48 -4.06 3.64
CA ILE A 53 -8.60 -5.22 3.62
C ILE A 53 -7.52 -5.10 4.71
N ALA A 54 -6.99 -3.91 4.99
CA ALA A 54 -6.02 -3.67 6.06
C ALA A 54 -6.60 -3.98 7.47
N LEU A 55 -7.88 -3.68 7.71
CA LEU A 55 -8.56 -4.02 8.96
C LEU A 55 -8.67 -5.54 9.16
N PHE A 56 -8.95 -6.27 8.08
CA PHE A 56 -9.07 -7.72 8.06
C PHE A 56 -7.77 -8.45 7.68
N HIS A 57 -6.62 -7.77 7.68
CA HIS A 57 -5.33 -8.32 7.24
C HIS A 57 -4.95 -9.59 8.01
N HIS A 58 -5.07 -9.59 9.33
CA HIS A 58 -4.71 -10.73 10.18
C HIS A 58 -5.55 -12.00 9.86
N PRO A 59 -6.90 -11.97 9.89
CA PRO A 59 -7.68 -13.15 9.54
C PRO A 59 -7.49 -13.59 8.09
N LEU A 60 -7.30 -12.65 7.15
CA LEU A 60 -7.01 -13.02 5.75
C LEU A 60 -5.66 -13.71 5.61
N LYS A 61 -4.63 -13.25 6.32
CA LYS A 61 -3.28 -13.82 6.26
C LYS A 61 -3.23 -15.26 6.78
N LEU A 62 -4.02 -15.59 7.81
CA LEU A 62 -4.11 -16.96 8.33
C LEU A 62 -4.67 -17.93 7.28
N LYS A 63 -5.58 -17.45 6.41
CA LYS A 63 -6.21 -18.27 5.37
C LYS A 63 -5.46 -18.23 4.02
N PHE A 64 -4.83 -17.09 3.72
CA PHE A 64 -4.17 -16.81 2.45
C PHE A 64 -2.79 -16.18 2.69
N PRO A 65 -1.72 -16.98 2.76
CA PRO A 65 -0.38 -16.47 3.07
C PRO A 65 0.22 -15.58 1.97
N TRP A 66 -0.38 -15.57 0.77
CA TRP A 66 -0.04 -14.72 -0.36
C TRP A 66 -0.69 -13.32 -0.30
N ILE A 67 -1.53 -13.04 0.71
CA ILE A 67 -2.21 -11.73 0.84
C ILE A 67 -1.20 -10.58 0.96
N ASP A 68 -0.11 -10.78 1.71
CA ASP A 68 0.97 -9.78 1.88
C ASP A 68 1.54 -9.36 0.49
N THR A 69 1.67 -10.31 -0.44
CA THR A 69 2.14 -10.05 -1.81
C THR A 69 1.14 -9.22 -2.61
N CYS A 70 -0.16 -9.51 -2.51
CA CYS A 70 -1.21 -8.74 -3.18
C CYS A 70 -1.25 -7.30 -2.68
N PHE A 71 -1.09 -7.09 -1.37
CA PHE A 71 -1.00 -5.75 -0.80
C PHE A 71 0.14 -4.96 -1.41
N PHE A 72 1.35 -5.51 -1.43
CA PHE A 72 2.49 -4.83 -2.05
C PHE A 72 2.27 -4.55 -3.55
N LEU A 73 1.59 -5.44 -4.27
CA LEU A 73 1.28 -5.23 -5.69
C LEU A 73 0.33 -4.04 -5.88
N ILE A 74 -0.72 -3.97 -5.07
CA ILE A 74 -1.68 -2.87 -5.12
C ILE A 74 -1.01 -1.55 -4.74
N GLU A 75 -0.20 -1.53 -3.67
CA GLU A 75 0.53 -0.32 -3.27
C GLU A 75 1.52 0.14 -4.35
N ALA A 76 2.18 -0.80 -5.05
CA ALA A 76 3.09 -0.47 -6.14
C ALA A 76 2.34 0.19 -7.31
N LEU A 77 1.19 -0.35 -7.70
CA LEU A 77 0.36 0.22 -8.76
C LEU A 77 -0.14 1.62 -8.37
N LEU A 78 -0.64 1.79 -7.15
CA LEU A 78 -1.07 3.10 -6.66
C LEU A 78 0.07 4.10 -6.63
N SER A 79 1.26 3.69 -6.21
CA SER A 79 2.44 4.56 -6.22
C SER A 79 2.78 5.00 -7.65
N PHE A 80 2.71 4.12 -8.65
CA PHE A 80 2.93 4.51 -10.04
C PHE A 80 1.84 5.43 -10.59
N ILE A 81 0.58 5.20 -10.25
CA ILE A 81 -0.53 6.08 -10.65
C ILE A 81 -0.34 7.48 -10.05
N ILE A 82 -0.03 7.56 -8.75
CA ILE A 82 0.22 8.83 -8.07
C ILE A 82 1.45 9.54 -8.66
N ALA A 83 2.51 8.80 -8.97
CA ALA A 83 3.68 9.37 -9.64
C ALA A 83 3.33 9.96 -11.01
N TYR A 84 2.54 9.23 -11.81
CA TYR A 84 2.07 9.69 -13.11
C TYR A 84 1.25 10.98 -13.00
N GLU A 85 0.29 11.06 -12.06
CA GLU A 85 -0.51 12.26 -11.83
C GLU A 85 0.38 13.46 -11.46
N TYR A 86 1.28 13.30 -10.48
CA TYR A 86 2.16 14.40 -10.06
C TYR A 86 3.12 14.85 -11.17
N PHE A 87 3.53 13.92 -12.05
CA PHE A 87 4.34 14.27 -13.22
C PHE A 87 3.55 15.15 -14.20
N HIS A 88 2.27 14.84 -14.43
CA HIS A 88 1.38 15.63 -15.29
C HIS A 88 1.02 16.99 -14.67
N MET A 89 0.97 17.08 -13.35
CA MET A 89 0.83 18.35 -12.61
C MET A 89 2.12 19.20 -12.62
N GLY A 90 3.20 18.73 -13.23
CA GLY A 90 4.48 19.45 -13.30
C GLY A 90 5.25 19.52 -11.97
N LYS A 91 4.87 18.73 -10.96
CA LYS A 91 5.57 18.68 -9.68
C LYS A 91 6.92 18.00 -9.86
N LYS A 92 8.01 18.71 -9.53
CA LYS A 92 9.37 18.17 -9.57
C LYS A 92 9.68 17.50 -8.23
N GLY A 93 10.30 16.32 -8.24
CA GLY A 93 10.71 15.58 -7.03
C GLY A 93 9.69 14.59 -6.47
N ILE A 94 8.45 15.02 -6.23
CA ILE A 94 7.39 14.15 -5.65
C ILE A 94 7.15 12.87 -6.48
N PRO A 95 7.04 12.93 -7.84
CA PRO A 95 6.87 11.72 -8.65
C PRO A 95 7.98 10.68 -8.45
N PHE A 96 9.23 11.12 -8.28
CA PHE A 96 10.37 10.24 -8.13
C PHE A 96 10.33 9.46 -6.81
N MET A 97 9.82 10.09 -5.74
CA MET A 97 9.63 9.41 -4.45
C MET A 97 8.60 8.28 -4.56
N TYR A 98 7.50 8.51 -5.27
CA TYR A 98 6.48 7.49 -5.51
C TYR A 98 6.94 6.39 -6.48
N LEU A 99 7.72 6.74 -7.52
CA LEU A 99 8.37 5.74 -8.37
C LEU A 99 9.28 4.83 -7.55
N LEU A 100 10.13 5.42 -6.71
CA LEU A 100 11.03 4.68 -5.83
C LEU A 100 10.26 3.78 -4.86
N ALA A 101 9.18 4.28 -4.25
CA ALA A 101 8.31 3.48 -3.39
C ALA A 101 7.72 2.28 -4.13
N GLY A 102 7.22 2.48 -5.36
CA GLY A 102 6.69 1.41 -6.21
C GLY A 102 7.74 0.34 -6.53
N PHE A 103 8.98 0.74 -6.85
CA PHE A 103 10.07 -0.22 -7.08
C PHE A 103 10.45 -1.00 -5.81
N PHE A 104 10.46 -0.36 -4.63
CA PHE A 104 10.70 -1.07 -3.37
C PHE A 104 9.59 -2.08 -3.07
N GLN A 105 8.33 -1.74 -3.33
CA GLN A 105 7.19 -2.65 -3.16
C GLN A 105 7.27 -3.84 -4.13
N LEU A 106 7.62 -3.62 -5.40
CA LEU A 106 7.89 -4.71 -6.35
C LEU A 106 9.04 -5.61 -5.91
N SER A 107 10.11 -5.03 -5.36
CA SER A 107 11.23 -5.80 -4.81
C SER A 107 10.77 -6.64 -3.61
N ALA A 108 9.96 -6.07 -2.73
CA ALA A 108 9.38 -6.78 -1.58
C ALA A 108 8.54 -7.98 -2.02
N ILE A 109 7.73 -7.86 -3.08
CA ILE A 109 6.98 -8.98 -3.69
C ILE A 109 7.91 -10.10 -4.11
N TYR A 110 9.01 -9.78 -4.80
CA TYR A 110 9.96 -10.78 -5.26
C TYR A 110 10.60 -11.55 -4.11
N PHE A 111 11.03 -10.85 -3.05
CA PHE A 111 11.60 -11.48 -1.85
C PHE A 111 10.56 -12.31 -1.09
N PHE A 112 9.33 -11.82 -0.92
CA PHE A 112 8.26 -12.53 -0.21
C PHE A 112 7.83 -13.80 -0.95
N THR A 113 7.69 -13.73 -2.27
CA THR A 113 7.30 -14.87 -3.11
C THR A 113 8.37 -15.96 -3.08
N ARG A 114 9.67 -15.59 -3.09
CA ARG A 114 10.78 -16.55 -2.92
C ARG A 114 10.80 -17.20 -1.55
N ARG A 115 10.41 -16.48 -0.50
CA ARG A 115 10.32 -17.02 0.87
C ARG A 115 9.15 -18.00 1.00
N LEU A 116 8.01 -17.72 0.36
CA LEU A 116 6.84 -18.60 0.30
C LEU A 116 7.14 -19.91 -0.43
N LYS A 117 7.89 -19.89 -1.54
CA LYS A 117 8.30 -21.10 -2.27
C LYS A 117 9.30 -22.00 -1.54
N ARG A 118 9.94 -21.51 -0.47
CA ARG A 118 10.92 -22.26 0.33
C ARG A 118 10.33 -22.88 1.60
N MET A 119 9.06 -22.59 1.91
CA MET A 119 8.29 -23.23 2.99
C MET A 119 7.44 -24.33 2.40
#